data_AF-A0A3P1B3F1-F1
#
_entry.id   AF-A0A3P1B3F1-F1
#
_cell.length_a   1.000
_cell.length_b   1.000
_cell.length_c   1.000
_cell.angle_alpha   90.00
_cell.angle_beta   90.00
_cell.angle_gamma   90.00
#
_symmetry.space_group_name_H-M   'P 1'
#
loop_
_entity.id
_entity.type
_entity.pdbx_description
1 polymer ?
#
loop_
_entity_poly.entity_id
_entity_poly.type
_entity_poly.pdbx_seq_one_letter_code
_entity_poly.pdbx_strand_id
1 'polypeptide(L)'
;MNHTNDITENFGTLYYPKSALVFYETIGTDTATYVEHFDMDKNGNPINAHPLTVREANVLAKSLQTDDEKNQAFLKPKGILPTNVLHINPNAEKGTVLWYTKAQQRQLYFVNSLEIPNGKAQVPPMLWLADKNSLTVFALANNRRPMAKTLLHHAPFFNIYEKGNVCMGTVSIDIKNSASVEEFIQAWEDYFFNSYFSHSLSANLTKKNIVTLWKSLVNTDKPFPTEVLKTNNKTLKHLL
;
A
#
# COMPACT_ATOMS: atom_id res chain seq x y z
N MET A 1 47.99 -14.91 42.38
CA MET A 1 47.62 -14.07 41.22
C MET A 1 46.49 -14.80 40.51
N ASN A 2 45.24 -14.39 40.72
CA ASN A 2 44.11 -14.94 39.98
C ASN A 2 43.88 -14.06 38.76
N HIS A 3 44.16 -14.60 37.58
CA HIS A 3 43.73 -14.01 36.31
C HIS A 3 42.23 -14.28 36.14
N THR A 4 41.42 -13.26 36.39
CA THR A 4 40.01 -13.26 36.02
C THR A 4 39.95 -12.99 34.52
N ASN A 5 39.56 -13.99 33.72
CA ASN A 5 39.28 -13.80 32.30
C ASN A 5 38.07 -12.86 32.17
N ASP A 6 38.31 -11.67 31.65
CA ASP A 6 37.26 -10.72 31.32
C ASP A 6 36.50 -11.23 30.08
N ILE A 7 35.29 -11.74 30.30
CA ILE A 7 34.40 -12.32 29.28
C ILE A 7 33.40 -11.28 28.75
N THR A 8 33.65 -9.99 29.02
CA THR A 8 32.74 -8.90 28.68
C THR A 8 32.61 -8.63 27.17
N GLU A 9 33.51 -9.19 26.33
CA GLU A 9 33.41 -9.16 24.86
C GLU A 9 32.30 -10.07 24.26
N ASN A 10 31.62 -10.90 25.05
CA ASN A 10 30.60 -11.84 24.54
C ASN A 10 29.14 -11.39 24.74
N PHE A 11 28.88 -10.14 25.16
CA PHE A 11 27.53 -9.63 25.39
C PHE A 11 27.18 -8.44 24.50
N GLY A 12 26.67 -8.73 23.30
CA GLY A 12 25.92 -7.77 22.47
C GLY A 12 26.70 -6.54 21.98
N THR A 13 26.01 -5.67 21.24
CA THR A 13 26.57 -4.39 20.82
C THR A 13 26.69 -3.48 22.04
N LEU A 14 27.92 -3.22 22.50
CA LEU A 14 28.16 -2.27 23.59
C LEU A 14 27.98 -0.83 23.08
N TYR A 15 27.05 -0.09 23.69
CA TYR A 15 26.83 1.32 23.39
C TYR A 15 27.56 2.19 24.41
N TYR A 16 28.28 3.20 23.92
CA TYR A 16 28.97 4.18 24.75
C TYR A 16 28.36 5.57 24.53
N PRO A 17 28.09 6.34 25.60
CA PRO A 17 27.59 7.70 25.46
C PRO A 17 28.62 8.55 24.73
N LYS A 18 28.17 9.30 23.72
CA LYS A 18 29.03 10.19 22.92
C LYS A 18 28.65 11.66 23.02
N SER A 19 27.36 11.93 23.21
CA SER A 19 26.86 13.28 23.43
C SER A 19 25.53 13.26 24.18
N ALA A 20 25.11 14.43 24.69
CA ALA A 20 23.76 14.68 25.18
C ALA A 20 23.23 16.03 24.71
N LEU A 21 21.91 16.13 24.62
CA LEU A 21 21.19 17.38 24.40
C LEU A 21 20.38 17.72 25.65
N VAL A 22 20.44 18.96 26.09
CA VAL A 22 19.64 19.48 27.19
C VAL A 22 18.77 20.62 26.68
N PHE A 23 17.48 20.53 26.94
CA PHE A 23 16.48 21.52 26.53
C PHE A 23 16.14 22.40 27.73
N TYR A 24 16.26 23.71 27.52
CA TYR A 24 15.93 24.74 28.48
C TYR A 24 14.70 25.50 27.98
N GLU A 25 13.81 25.84 28.89
CA GLU A 25 12.62 26.63 28.62
C GLU A 25 12.50 27.75 29.65
N THR A 26 12.13 28.96 29.20
CA THR A 26 11.90 30.09 30.10
C THR A 26 10.59 29.95 30.86
N ILE A 27 10.58 30.32 32.14
CA ILE A 27 9.36 30.39 32.95
C ILE A 27 8.74 31.78 32.79
N GLY A 28 7.58 31.89 32.11
CA GLY A 28 6.91 33.17 31.85
C GLY A 28 5.83 33.07 30.77
N THR A 29 5.28 34.21 30.34
CA THR A 29 4.26 34.27 29.27
C THR A 29 4.82 34.10 27.86
N ASP A 30 6.11 34.40 27.66
CA ASP A 30 6.85 34.08 26.44
C ASP A 30 7.75 32.87 26.71
N THR A 31 7.39 31.72 26.14
CA THR A 31 8.17 30.48 26.23
C THR A 31 9.22 30.45 25.13
N ALA A 32 10.47 30.77 25.48
CA ALA A 32 11.62 30.63 24.61
C ALA A 32 12.34 29.32 24.95
N THR A 33 12.66 28.53 23.93
CA THR A 33 13.41 27.27 24.07
C THR A 33 14.85 27.45 23.61
N TYR A 34 15.79 26.92 24.38
CA TYR A 34 17.22 26.86 24.06
C TYR A 34 17.71 25.43 24.20
N VAL A 35 18.58 24.98 23.30
CA VAL A 35 19.15 23.63 23.32
C VAL A 35 20.65 23.71 23.45
N GLU A 36 21.19 23.01 24.43
CA GLU A 36 22.62 22.87 24.66
C GLU A 36 23.10 21.46 24.31
N HIS A 37 24.22 21.37 23.61
CA HIS A 37 24.90 20.13 23.27
C HIS A 37 26.10 19.94 24.20
N PHE A 38 26.27 18.69 24.66
CA PHE A 38 27.42 18.24 25.43
C PHE A 38 28.08 17.07 24.71
N ASP A 39 29.41 17.07 24.67
CA ASP A 39 30.18 15.87 24.40
C ASP A 39 30.24 14.99 25.65
N MET A 40 30.54 13.71 25.49
CA MET A 40 30.74 12.78 26.61
C MET A 40 32.20 12.35 26.73
N ASP A 41 32.74 12.44 27.93
CA ASP A 41 34.07 11.90 28.22
C ASP A 41 34.06 10.35 28.26
N LYS A 42 35.24 9.75 28.44
CA LYS A 42 35.39 8.29 28.52
C LYS A 42 34.65 7.62 29.69
N ASN A 43 34.22 8.38 30.68
CA ASN A 43 33.47 7.92 31.84
C ASN A 43 31.96 8.20 31.68
N GLY A 44 31.54 8.81 30.57
CA GLY A 44 30.15 9.20 30.31
C GLY A 44 29.72 10.50 30.99
N ASN A 45 30.66 11.35 31.42
CA ASN A 45 30.33 12.66 31.99
C ASN A 45 30.17 13.70 30.87
N PRO A 46 29.16 14.59 30.97
CA PRO A 46 29.01 15.71 30.04
C PRO A 46 30.18 16.68 30.12
N ILE A 47 30.76 17.02 28.97
CA ILE A 47 31.84 17.98 28.80
C ILE A 47 31.56 18.86 27.58
N ASN A 48 32.32 19.95 27.42
CA ASN A 48 32.27 20.84 26.25
C ASN A 48 30.85 21.36 25.91
N ALA A 49 30.19 21.97 26.90
CA ALA A 49 28.86 22.54 26.72
C ALA A 49 28.85 23.69 25.69
N HIS A 50 27.93 23.64 24.73
CA HIS A 50 27.73 24.73 23.76
C HIS A 50 26.31 24.74 23.19
N PRO A 51 25.80 25.90 22.72
CA PRO A 51 24.55 25.97 21.98
C PRO A 51 24.52 24.97 20.81
N LEU A 52 23.42 24.22 20.68
CA LEU A 52 23.25 23.30 19.56
C LEU A 52 23.34 24.07 18.24
N THR A 53 24.28 23.69 17.38
CA THR A 53 24.45 24.35 16.09
C THR A 53 23.49 23.78 15.05
N VAL A 54 23.19 24.57 14.02
CA VAL A 54 22.42 24.10 12.85
C VAL A 54 23.07 22.88 12.19
N ARG A 55 24.40 22.80 12.20
CA ARG A 55 25.14 21.66 11.63
C ARG A 55 24.89 20.38 12.43
N GLU A 56 25.00 20.44 13.75
CA GLU A 56 24.72 19.29 14.64
C GLU A 56 23.26 18.86 14.57
N ALA A 57 22.34 19.82 14.58
CA ALA A 57 20.92 19.55 14.37
C ALA A 57 20.65 18.84 13.03
N ASN A 58 21.34 19.23 11.95
CA ASN A 58 21.24 18.55 10.66
C ASN A 58 21.83 17.14 10.67
N VAL A 59 22.92 16.90 11.40
CA VAL A 59 23.51 15.56 11.56
C VAL A 59 22.54 14.66 12.35
N LEU A 60 21.98 15.17 13.45
CA LEU A 60 20.94 14.49 14.21
C LEU A 60 19.74 14.16 13.31
N ALA A 61 19.19 15.14 12.60
CA ALA A 61 18.06 14.96 11.71
C ALA A 61 18.32 13.85 10.66
N LYS A 62 19.52 13.82 10.06
CA LYS A 62 19.92 12.76 9.13
C LYS A 62 20.03 11.40 9.81
N SER A 63 20.55 11.33 11.04
CA SER A 63 20.64 10.07 11.79
C SER A 63 19.27 9.52 12.22
N LEU A 64 18.29 10.41 12.40
CA LEU A 64 16.89 10.03 12.68
C LEU A 64 16.14 9.57 11.42
N GLN A 65 16.60 9.98 10.23
CA GLN A 65 15.95 9.68 8.94
C GLN A 65 16.25 8.26 8.40
N THR A 66 17.09 7.46 9.06
CA THR A 66 17.57 6.18 8.51
C THR A 66 16.51 5.08 8.42
N ASP A 67 15.43 5.15 9.22
CA ASP A 67 14.28 4.24 9.10
C ASP A 67 13.18 4.80 8.17
N ASP A 68 13.09 6.13 8.04
CA ASP A 68 12.14 6.78 7.15
C ASP A 68 12.56 6.69 5.67
N GLU A 69 13.85 6.69 5.34
CA GLU A 69 14.31 6.54 3.94
C GLU A 69 13.92 5.19 3.33
N LYS A 70 13.85 4.11 4.13
CA LYS A 70 13.33 2.80 3.68
C LYS A 70 11.84 2.86 3.36
N ASN A 71 11.08 3.69 4.06
CA ASN A 71 9.66 3.91 3.80
C ASN A 71 9.39 4.97 2.71
N GLN A 72 10.32 5.90 2.45
CA GLN A 72 10.24 6.86 1.33
C GLN A 72 10.42 6.21 -0.05
N ALA A 73 10.93 4.97 -0.11
CA ALA A 73 11.01 4.19 -1.35
C ALA A 73 9.65 3.60 -1.76
N PHE A 74 8.70 3.47 -0.83
CA PHE A 74 7.39 2.89 -1.11
C PHE A 74 6.61 3.74 -2.11
N LEU A 75 6.12 3.11 -3.18
CA LEU A 75 5.37 3.78 -4.26
C LEU A 75 6.17 4.89 -4.96
N LYS A 76 7.51 4.85 -4.88
CA LYS A 76 8.36 5.66 -5.74
C LYS A 76 8.39 5.02 -7.13
N PRO A 77 8.02 5.74 -8.20
CA PRO A 77 8.06 5.19 -9.54
C PRO A 77 9.51 4.95 -9.98
N LYS A 78 9.74 3.87 -10.75
CA LYS A 78 11.08 3.60 -11.32
C LYS A 78 11.43 4.55 -12.46
N GLY A 79 10.43 5.15 -13.10
CA GLY A 79 10.60 6.06 -14.22
C GLY A 79 9.39 6.96 -14.43
N ILE A 80 9.02 7.17 -15.69
CA ILE A 80 7.80 7.92 -16.03
C ILE A 80 6.58 7.13 -15.56
N LEU A 81 5.69 7.79 -14.82
CA LEU A 81 4.48 7.15 -14.31
C LEU A 81 3.61 6.59 -15.46
N PRO A 82 3.14 5.35 -15.34
CA PRO A 82 2.21 4.78 -16.31
C PRO A 82 0.95 5.64 -16.46
N THR A 83 0.48 5.82 -17.69
CA THR A 83 -0.69 6.65 -18.02
C THR A 83 -2.01 6.10 -17.51
N ASN A 84 -2.00 4.92 -16.89
CA ASN A 84 -3.15 4.32 -16.24
C ASN A 84 -3.20 4.58 -14.72
N VAL A 85 -2.15 5.14 -14.13
CA VAL A 85 -2.15 5.64 -12.75
C VAL A 85 -2.94 6.94 -12.67
N LEU A 86 -3.84 7.04 -11.70
CA LEU A 86 -4.78 8.15 -11.54
C LEU A 86 -4.42 9.02 -10.35
N HIS A 87 -3.99 8.39 -9.25
CA HIS A 87 -3.60 9.08 -8.02
C HIS A 87 -2.62 8.20 -7.23
N ILE A 88 -1.66 8.84 -6.56
CA ILE A 88 -0.74 8.21 -5.61
C ILE A 88 -0.80 9.04 -4.34
N ASN A 89 -1.09 8.40 -3.21
CA ASN A 89 -0.84 8.95 -1.88
C ASN A 89 0.46 8.34 -1.36
N PRO A 90 1.58 9.08 -1.29
CA PRO A 90 2.89 8.55 -0.94
C PRO A 90 3.12 8.43 0.59
N ASN A 91 2.06 8.39 1.40
CA ASN A 91 2.19 8.24 2.85
C ASN A 91 2.92 6.92 3.19
N ALA A 92 3.98 7.00 4.00
CA ALA A 92 4.82 5.86 4.39
C ALA A 92 4.03 4.70 5.04
N GLU A 93 2.96 5.00 5.79
CA GLU A 93 2.18 3.99 6.51
C GLU A 93 0.87 3.61 5.80
N LYS A 94 0.27 4.57 5.09
CA LYS A 94 -1.06 4.48 4.46
C LYS A 94 -1.00 4.77 2.96
N GLY A 95 0.13 4.45 2.35
CA GLY A 95 0.36 4.72 0.94
C GLY A 95 -0.67 4.00 0.08
N THR A 96 -1.29 4.72 -0.85
CA THR A 96 -2.31 4.16 -1.75
C THR A 96 -2.04 4.51 -3.20
N VAL A 97 -2.40 3.60 -4.09
CA VAL A 97 -2.41 3.84 -5.54
C VAL A 97 -3.83 3.64 -6.05
N LEU A 98 -4.31 4.61 -6.83
CA LEU A 98 -5.52 4.49 -7.63
C LEU A 98 -5.11 4.37 -9.10
N TRP A 99 -5.49 3.28 -9.77
CA TRP A 99 -5.21 3.07 -11.19
C TRP A 99 -6.39 2.41 -11.89
N TYR A 100 -6.37 2.38 -13.22
CA TYR A 100 -7.37 1.66 -14.00
C TYR A 100 -6.72 0.70 -14.98
N THR A 101 -7.49 -0.31 -15.41
CA THR A 101 -7.15 -1.16 -16.54
C THR A 101 -8.26 -1.16 -17.56
N LYS A 102 -7.90 -1.30 -18.83
CA LYS A 102 -8.87 -1.50 -19.91
C LYS A 102 -9.42 -2.94 -19.84
N ALA A 103 -10.56 -3.15 -20.49
CA ALA A 103 -11.07 -4.48 -20.78
C ALA A 103 -9.96 -5.31 -21.45
N GLN A 104 -9.78 -6.52 -20.95
CA GLN A 104 -8.67 -7.38 -21.32
C GLN A 104 -9.02 -8.83 -21.03
N GLN A 105 -8.30 -9.76 -21.66
CA GLN A 105 -8.45 -11.17 -21.36
C GLN A 105 -7.65 -11.51 -20.10
N ARG A 106 -8.28 -12.20 -19.14
CA ARG A 106 -7.60 -12.72 -17.95
C ARG A 106 -7.92 -14.19 -17.75
N GLN A 107 -6.95 -14.92 -17.22
CA GLN A 107 -7.19 -16.24 -16.67
C GLN A 107 -7.96 -16.08 -15.36
N LEU A 108 -9.05 -16.82 -15.19
CA LEU A 108 -9.88 -16.81 -14.00
C LEU A 108 -9.94 -18.20 -13.39
N TYR A 109 -9.91 -18.25 -12.05
CA TYR A 109 -10.00 -19.48 -11.27
C TYR A 109 -11.22 -19.42 -10.35
N PHE A 110 -12.08 -20.41 -10.46
CA PHE A 110 -13.29 -20.59 -9.67
C PHE A 110 -13.19 -21.89 -8.88
N VAL A 111 -13.73 -21.89 -7.67
CA VAL A 111 -13.90 -23.14 -6.91
C VAL A 111 -14.98 -24.01 -7.57
N ASN A 112 -14.83 -25.33 -7.46
CA ASN A 112 -15.73 -26.29 -8.12
C ASN A 112 -17.21 -26.11 -7.72
N SER A 113 -17.49 -25.64 -6.50
CA SER A 113 -18.87 -25.45 -6.02
C SER A 113 -19.65 -24.35 -6.73
N LEU A 114 -18.98 -23.46 -7.48
CA LEU A 114 -19.65 -22.47 -8.32
C LEU A 114 -20.08 -23.05 -9.68
N GLU A 115 -19.61 -24.25 -10.02
CA GLU A 115 -19.82 -24.93 -11.31
C GLU A 115 -19.38 -24.11 -12.53
N ILE A 116 -18.56 -23.08 -12.35
CA ILE A 116 -17.98 -22.29 -13.43
C ILE A 116 -16.63 -22.94 -13.79
N PRO A 117 -16.36 -23.24 -15.08
CA PRO A 117 -15.05 -23.76 -15.46
C PRO A 117 -13.96 -22.71 -15.22
N ASN A 118 -12.73 -23.15 -14.93
CA ASN A 118 -11.56 -22.29 -15.00
C ASN A 118 -11.22 -22.00 -16.47
N GLY A 119 -10.68 -20.81 -16.74
CA GLY A 119 -10.36 -20.46 -18.11
C GLY A 119 -10.12 -18.98 -18.34
N LYS A 120 -9.85 -18.65 -19.60
CA LYS A 120 -9.68 -17.26 -20.03
C LYS A 120 -11.04 -16.63 -20.32
N ALA A 121 -11.23 -15.38 -19.91
CA ALA A 121 -12.41 -14.59 -20.23
C ALA A 121 -12.05 -13.12 -20.42
N GLN A 122 -12.84 -12.39 -21.22
CA GLN A 122 -12.77 -10.93 -21.27
C GLN A 122 -13.37 -10.35 -19.98
N VAL A 123 -12.58 -9.60 -19.24
CA VAL A 123 -13.03 -8.84 -18.06
C VAL A 123 -13.40 -7.41 -18.45
N PRO A 124 -14.30 -6.72 -17.73
CA PRO A 124 -14.59 -5.32 -18.02
C PRO A 124 -13.37 -4.43 -17.77
N PRO A 125 -13.38 -3.16 -18.19
CA PRO A 125 -12.43 -2.20 -17.67
C PRO A 125 -12.64 -2.04 -16.16
N MET A 126 -11.54 -1.96 -15.41
CA MET A 126 -11.54 -2.02 -13.94
C MET A 126 -10.87 -0.78 -13.35
N LEU A 127 -11.33 -0.37 -12.18
CA LEU A 127 -10.70 0.64 -11.33
C LEU A 127 -10.22 -0.03 -10.05
N TRP A 128 -9.01 0.30 -9.63
CA TRP A 128 -8.30 -0.35 -8.54
C TRP A 128 -7.83 0.72 -7.57
N LEU A 129 -8.13 0.54 -6.29
CA LEU A 129 -7.60 1.32 -5.18
C LEU A 129 -6.99 0.35 -4.18
N ALA A 130 -5.71 0.48 -3.91
CA ALA A 130 -5.04 -0.40 -2.96
C ALA A 130 -4.05 0.34 -2.07
N ASP A 131 -3.94 -0.13 -0.84
CA ASP A 131 -2.79 0.09 0.04
C ASP A 131 -1.96 -1.20 0.14
N LYS A 132 -1.00 -1.30 1.07
CA LYS A 132 -0.17 -2.51 1.25
C LYS A 132 -0.94 -3.75 1.70
N ASN A 133 -2.09 -3.58 2.35
CA ASN A 133 -2.84 -4.63 3.03
C ASN A 133 -4.21 -4.90 2.39
N SER A 134 -4.77 -3.92 1.67
CA SER A 134 -6.15 -3.94 1.23
C SER A 134 -6.28 -3.56 -0.25
N LEU A 135 -7.22 -4.21 -0.92
CA LEU A 135 -7.61 -3.93 -2.28
C LEU A 135 -9.11 -3.64 -2.35
N THR A 136 -9.46 -2.59 -3.08
CA THR A 136 -10.83 -2.23 -3.45
C THR A 136 -10.91 -2.11 -4.96
N VAL A 137 -11.91 -2.75 -5.57
CA VAL A 137 -12.08 -2.77 -7.02
C VAL A 137 -13.49 -2.38 -7.44
N PHE A 138 -13.58 -1.74 -8.61
CA PHE A 138 -14.84 -1.38 -9.26
C PHE A 138 -14.75 -1.68 -10.76
N ALA A 139 -15.90 -1.84 -11.42
CA ALA A 139 -15.98 -1.90 -12.87
C ALA A 139 -16.30 -0.53 -13.47
N LEU A 140 -15.81 -0.30 -14.69
CA LEU A 140 -16.05 0.89 -15.49
C LEU A 140 -16.87 0.53 -16.73
N ALA A 141 -17.67 1.48 -17.21
CA ALA A 141 -18.55 1.26 -18.36
C ALA A 141 -17.81 1.24 -19.72
N ASN A 142 -16.58 1.74 -19.79
CA ASN A 142 -15.79 1.79 -21.03
C ASN A 142 -14.28 1.92 -20.75
N ASN A 143 -13.48 1.76 -21.82
CA ASN A 143 -12.00 1.76 -21.78
C ASN A 143 -11.35 3.15 -21.67
N ARG A 144 -12.12 4.22 -21.49
CA ARG A 144 -11.56 5.58 -21.37
C ARG A 144 -10.98 5.79 -19.98
N ARG A 145 -9.94 6.62 -19.89
CA ARG A 145 -9.38 7.06 -18.61
C ARG A 145 -10.49 7.71 -17.77
N PRO A 146 -10.79 7.20 -16.56
CA PRO A 146 -11.86 7.75 -15.75
C PRO A 146 -11.45 9.11 -15.17
N MET A 147 -12.42 10.01 -15.07
CA MET A 147 -12.32 11.30 -14.39
C MET A 147 -13.05 11.27 -13.04
N ALA A 148 -12.86 12.30 -12.20
CA ALA A 148 -13.50 12.42 -10.88
C ALA A 148 -15.03 12.17 -10.89
N LYS A 149 -15.75 12.63 -11.93
CA LYS A 149 -17.22 12.44 -12.06
C LYS A 149 -17.66 11.08 -12.61
N THR A 150 -16.73 10.18 -12.93
CA THR A 150 -17.05 8.87 -13.53
C THR A 150 -17.80 8.03 -12.54
N LEU A 151 -18.99 7.55 -12.92
CA LEU A 151 -19.80 6.63 -12.12
C LEU A 151 -19.15 5.25 -12.07
N LEU A 152 -19.12 4.68 -10.87
CA LEU A 152 -18.55 3.36 -10.61
C LEU A 152 -19.64 2.30 -10.61
N HIS A 153 -19.26 1.10 -11.05
CA HIS A 153 -20.11 -0.08 -11.01
C HIS A 153 -19.50 -1.11 -10.07
N HIS A 154 -20.34 -1.98 -9.53
CA HIS A 154 -19.85 -3.14 -8.80
C HIS A 154 -18.98 -4.00 -9.72
N ALA A 155 -17.81 -4.40 -9.22
CA ALA A 155 -16.95 -5.33 -9.92
C ALA A 155 -17.65 -6.71 -9.99
N PRO A 156 -17.76 -7.32 -11.19
CA PRO A 156 -18.56 -8.53 -11.39
C PRO A 156 -17.81 -9.80 -11.00
N PHE A 157 -17.17 -9.85 -9.82
CA PHE A 157 -16.43 -11.02 -9.35
C PHE A 157 -16.91 -11.48 -7.98
N PHE A 158 -16.60 -12.74 -7.65
CA PHE A 158 -16.79 -13.29 -6.31
C PHE A 158 -15.72 -12.75 -5.35
N ASN A 159 -15.87 -13.01 -4.05
CA ASN A 159 -14.97 -12.55 -3.00
C ASN A 159 -14.91 -11.00 -2.88
N ILE A 160 -15.91 -10.28 -3.39
CA ILE A 160 -15.98 -8.81 -3.30
C ILE A 160 -17.19 -8.41 -2.43
N TYR A 161 -16.93 -7.56 -1.43
CA TYR A 161 -17.97 -6.93 -0.61
C TYR A 161 -18.68 -5.80 -1.37
N GLU A 162 -19.88 -5.43 -0.94
CA GLU A 162 -20.74 -4.44 -1.61
C GLU A 162 -20.04 -3.10 -1.85
N LYS A 163 -19.17 -2.71 -0.92
CA LYS A 163 -18.38 -1.46 -0.98
C LYS A 163 -17.19 -1.50 -1.94
N GLY A 164 -16.88 -2.66 -2.52
CA GLY A 164 -15.79 -2.90 -3.47
C GLY A 164 -14.55 -3.58 -2.86
N ASN A 165 -14.48 -3.70 -1.52
CA ASN A 165 -13.35 -4.34 -0.85
C ASN A 165 -13.25 -5.81 -1.25
N VAL A 166 -12.03 -6.27 -1.52
CA VAL A 166 -11.75 -7.67 -1.87
C VAL A 166 -11.42 -8.47 -0.60
N CYS A 167 -12.10 -9.60 -0.43
CA CYS A 167 -11.73 -10.59 0.57
C CYS A 167 -10.62 -11.47 -0.01
N MET A 168 -9.41 -11.32 0.54
CA MET A 168 -8.24 -12.12 0.15
C MET A 168 -8.18 -13.48 0.86
N GLY A 169 -9.10 -13.77 1.78
CA GLY A 169 -9.13 -15.05 2.51
C GLY A 169 -7.81 -15.33 3.20
N THR A 170 -7.20 -16.47 2.88
CA THR A 170 -5.89 -16.91 3.41
C THR A 170 -4.71 -16.59 2.48
N VAL A 171 -4.93 -15.83 1.39
CA VAL A 171 -3.84 -15.45 0.48
C VAL A 171 -2.85 -14.57 1.25
N SER A 172 -1.60 -15.00 1.31
CA SER A 172 -0.51 -14.20 1.89
C SER A 172 -0.10 -13.12 0.90
N ILE A 173 -0.43 -11.88 1.24
CA ILE A 173 -0.06 -10.68 0.49
C ILE A 173 1.32 -10.27 0.99
N ASP A 174 2.32 -10.32 0.12
CA ASP A 174 3.71 -9.97 0.42
C ASP A 174 4.15 -8.82 -0.51
N ILE A 175 3.63 -7.63 -0.20
CA ILE A 175 4.04 -6.39 -0.87
C ILE A 175 5.15 -5.76 -0.03
N LYS A 176 6.34 -5.70 -0.61
CA LYS A 176 7.52 -5.10 0.06
C LYS A 176 7.30 -3.62 0.32
N ASN A 177 7.76 -3.13 1.48
CA ASN A 177 7.77 -1.70 1.80
C ASN A 177 8.61 -0.86 0.83
N SER A 178 9.49 -1.47 0.04
CA SER A 178 10.28 -0.81 -1.01
C SER A 178 9.70 -0.96 -2.42
N ALA A 179 8.48 -1.49 -2.57
CA ALA A 179 7.88 -1.72 -3.87
C ALA A 179 7.66 -0.40 -4.63
N SER A 180 8.09 -0.37 -5.88
CA SER A 180 7.75 0.71 -6.81
C SER A 180 6.26 0.71 -7.17
N VAL A 181 5.76 1.80 -7.75
CA VAL A 181 4.35 1.89 -8.21
C VAL A 181 4.02 0.76 -9.18
N GLU A 182 4.93 0.47 -10.11
CA GLU A 182 4.74 -0.53 -11.15
C GLU A 182 4.70 -1.95 -10.56
N GLU A 183 5.61 -2.27 -9.65
CA GLU A 183 5.61 -3.57 -8.95
C GLU A 183 4.38 -3.73 -8.07
N PHE A 184 3.97 -2.66 -7.38
CA PHE A 184 2.80 -2.65 -6.52
C PHE A 184 1.51 -2.94 -7.30
N ILE A 185 1.33 -2.27 -8.44
CA ILE A 185 0.18 -2.49 -9.33
C ILE A 185 0.16 -3.92 -9.85
N GLN A 186 1.30 -4.40 -10.36
CA GLN A 186 1.41 -5.75 -10.91
C GLN A 186 1.12 -6.81 -9.85
N ALA A 187 1.68 -6.66 -8.65
CA ALA A 187 1.45 -7.58 -7.54
C ALA A 187 -0.04 -7.66 -7.18
N TRP A 188 -0.74 -6.52 -7.05
CA TRP A 188 -2.16 -6.53 -6.74
C TRP A 188 -3.05 -7.13 -7.83
N GLU A 189 -2.76 -6.86 -9.10
CA GLU A 189 -3.47 -7.50 -10.20
C GLU A 189 -3.24 -9.02 -10.21
N ASP A 190 -2.01 -9.46 -9.94
CA ASP A 190 -1.66 -10.88 -9.87
C ASP A 190 -2.31 -11.57 -8.67
N TYR A 191 -2.29 -10.96 -7.48
CA TYR A 191 -2.99 -11.49 -6.30
C TYR A 191 -4.48 -11.64 -6.56
N PHE A 192 -5.09 -10.66 -7.22
CA PHE A 192 -6.52 -10.71 -7.53
C PHE A 192 -6.84 -11.83 -8.54
N PHE A 193 -6.20 -11.84 -9.71
CA PHE A 193 -6.56 -12.75 -10.79
C PHE A 193 -6.02 -14.18 -10.62
N ASN A 194 -4.96 -14.39 -9.83
CA ASN A 194 -4.47 -15.72 -9.49
C ASN A 194 -5.06 -16.27 -8.18
N SER A 195 -6.02 -15.56 -7.58
CA SER A 195 -6.83 -16.11 -6.48
C SER A 195 -7.99 -16.97 -6.99
N TYR A 196 -8.50 -17.85 -6.13
CA TYR A 196 -9.72 -18.61 -6.42
C TYR A 196 -10.96 -17.82 -6.00
N PHE A 197 -11.79 -17.48 -6.98
CA PHE A 197 -13.14 -16.95 -6.78
C PHE A 197 -14.03 -18.03 -6.17
N SER A 198 -14.55 -17.79 -4.96
CA SER A 198 -15.13 -18.86 -4.14
C SER A 198 -16.59 -18.65 -3.75
N HIS A 199 -16.95 -17.47 -3.25
CA HIS A 199 -18.31 -17.22 -2.78
C HIS A 199 -18.74 -15.77 -3.01
N SER A 200 -20.05 -15.57 -3.15
CA SER A 200 -20.63 -14.24 -3.28
C SER A 200 -20.78 -13.64 -1.89
N LEU A 201 -19.95 -12.65 -1.56
CA LEU A 201 -20.03 -11.90 -0.31
C LEU A 201 -21.09 -10.80 -0.33
N SER A 202 -21.72 -10.59 -1.48
CA SER A 202 -22.76 -9.58 -1.67
C SER A 202 -23.78 -10.08 -2.67
N ALA A 203 -25.05 -9.79 -2.39
CA ALA A 203 -26.13 -10.14 -3.29
C ALA A 203 -26.14 -9.17 -4.49
N ASN A 204 -26.33 -9.71 -5.70
CA ASN A 204 -26.68 -8.94 -6.89
C ASN A 204 -25.67 -7.85 -7.28
N LEU A 205 -24.38 -8.20 -7.41
CA LEU A 205 -23.32 -7.32 -7.95
C LEU A 205 -23.53 -6.99 -9.43
N THR A 206 -24.27 -7.83 -10.15
CA THR A 206 -24.65 -7.63 -11.55
C THR A 206 -26.17 -7.62 -11.70
N LYS A 207 -26.68 -7.05 -12.79
CA LYS A 207 -28.12 -7.09 -13.12
C LYS A 207 -28.63 -8.49 -13.46
N LYS A 208 -27.71 -9.38 -13.85
CA LYS A 208 -27.95 -10.81 -14.12
C LYS A 208 -27.30 -11.67 -13.04
N ASN A 209 -27.65 -12.94 -12.97
CA ASN A 209 -26.95 -13.90 -12.14
C ASN A 209 -25.47 -14.00 -12.56
N ILE A 210 -24.55 -13.77 -11.61
CA ILE A 210 -23.10 -13.73 -11.86
C ILE A 210 -22.52 -15.09 -12.26
N VAL A 211 -23.09 -16.20 -11.77
CA VAL A 211 -22.67 -17.56 -12.15
C VAL A 211 -23.01 -17.80 -13.62
N THR A 212 -24.26 -17.52 -14.02
CA THR A 212 -24.69 -17.65 -15.42
C THR A 212 -23.88 -16.75 -16.35
N LEU A 213 -23.56 -15.52 -15.91
CA LEU A 213 -22.72 -14.58 -16.66
C LEU A 213 -21.35 -15.20 -16.95
N TRP A 214 -20.61 -15.66 -15.93
CA TRP A 214 -19.28 -16.22 -16.14
C TRP A 214 -19.30 -17.56 -16.87
N LYS A 215 -20.26 -18.46 -16.61
CA LYS A 215 -20.45 -19.69 -17.40
C LYS A 215 -20.55 -19.40 -18.90
N SER A 216 -21.15 -18.27 -19.29
CA SER A 216 -21.33 -17.89 -20.70
C SER A 216 -20.12 -17.21 -21.36
N LEU A 217 -19.15 -16.74 -20.55
CA LEU A 217 -18.00 -15.95 -21.00
C LEU A 217 -16.67 -16.71 -20.93
N VAL A 218 -16.48 -17.57 -19.92
CA VAL A 218 -15.22 -18.29 -19.74
C VAL A 218 -14.99 -19.25 -20.90
N ASN A 219 -13.74 -19.30 -21.37
CA ASN A 219 -13.30 -20.04 -22.55
C ASN A 219 -14.00 -19.60 -23.84
N THR A 220 -14.40 -18.33 -23.89
CA THR A 220 -14.92 -17.68 -25.11
C THR A 220 -14.15 -16.38 -25.37
N ASP A 221 -14.19 -15.92 -26.62
CA ASP A 221 -13.64 -14.61 -27.01
C ASP A 221 -14.69 -13.48 -26.95
N LYS A 222 -15.87 -13.76 -26.37
CA LYS A 222 -16.94 -12.77 -26.27
C LYS A 222 -16.48 -11.59 -25.39
N PRO A 223 -16.74 -10.35 -25.79
CA PRO A 223 -16.47 -9.20 -24.93
C PRO A 223 -17.35 -9.25 -23.68
N PHE A 224 -16.87 -8.65 -22.58
CA PHE A 224 -17.67 -8.51 -21.38
C PHE A 224 -18.90 -7.61 -21.65
N PRO A 225 -20.13 -8.07 -21.36
CA PRO A 225 -21.35 -7.31 -21.63
C PRO A 225 -21.56 -6.20 -20.60
N THR A 226 -21.00 -5.01 -20.83
CA THR A 226 -21.01 -3.88 -19.87
C THR A 226 -22.40 -3.45 -19.40
N GLU A 227 -23.46 -3.72 -20.17
CA GLU A 227 -24.84 -3.43 -19.81
C GLU A 227 -25.34 -4.20 -18.58
N VAL A 228 -24.70 -5.33 -18.23
CA VAL A 228 -25.03 -6.13 -17.04
C VAL A 228 -24.45 -5.54 -15.76
N LEU A 229 -23.55 -4.56 -15.86
CA LEU A 229 -22.98 -3.89 -14.70
C LEU A 229 -24.06 -3.12 -13.93
N LYS A 230 -24.00 -3.22 -12.60
CA LYS A 230 -24.88 -2.49 -11.68
C LYS A 230 -24.11 -1.32 -11.07
N THR A 231 -24.74 -0.15 -11.01
CA THR A 231 -24.13 1.05 -10.42
C THR A 231 -23.87 0.85 -8.93
N ASN A 232 -22.71 1.31 -8.45
CA ASN A 232 -22.36 1.33 -7.02
C ASN A 232 -22.79 2.66 -6.34
N ASN A 233 -23.44 3.55 -7.09
CA ASN A 233 -23.85 4.91 -6.67
C ASN A 233 -22.71 5.84 -6.21
N LYS A 234 -21.45 5.41 -6.36
CA LYS A 234 -20.25 6.22 -6.15
C LYS A 234 -19.71 6.75 -7.47
N THR A 235 -18.98 7.85 -7.38
CA THR A 235 -18.08 8.33 -8.44
C THR A 235 -16.62 8.16 -8.02
N LEU A 236 -15.69 8.23 -8.97
CA LEU A 236 -14.25 8.20 -8.69
C LEU A 236 -13.84 9.22 -7.61
N LYS A 237 -14.44 10.41 -7.58
CA LYS A 237 -14.17 11.45 -6.57
C LYS A 237 -14.38 10.95 -5.13
N HIS A 238 -15.29 10.01 -4.90
CA HIS A 238 -15.54 9.47 -3.57
C HIS A 238 -14.43 8.53 -3.07
N LEU A 239 -13.45 8.21 -3.91
CA LEU A 239 -12.29 7.38 -3.58
C LEU A 239 -11.01 8.20 -3.33
N LEU A 240 -11.05 9.51 -3.62
CA LEU A 240 -9.94 10.44 -3.46
C LEU A 240 -10.03 11.19 -2.14
#